data_AF-A0A2A7SBB1-F1
#
_entry.id   AF-A0A2A7SBB1-F1
#
_cell.length_a   1.000
_cell.length_b   1.000
_cell.length_c   1.000
_cell.angle_alpha   90.00
_cell.angle_beta   90.00
_cell.angle_gamma   90.00
#
_symmetry.space_group_name_H-M   'P 1'
#
loop_
_entity.id
_entity.type
_entity.pdbx_description
1 polymer ?
#
loop_
_entity_poly.entity_id
_entity_poly.type
_entity_poly.pdbx_seq_one_letter_code
_entity_poly.pdbx_strand_id
1 'polypeptide(L)'
;MLRRNFEIVLAASNVSRIAGSCLSASILLQQHLDKFLGCESVVRGGDGLHDGGAKDTAGVWHGHYWVEGVTPDVFPFLADITADQFGWAPVVVLPLVDARARYIPGDDDLCARAVDVEIDRINQAVYVVDSEFLSQ
;
A
#
# COMPACT_ATOMS: atom_id res chain seq x y z
N MET A 1 4.12 -10.66 9.96
CA MET A 1 3.29 -10.11 11.05
C MET A 1 2.50 -8.89 10.61
N LEU A 2 3.10 -7.93 9.91
CA LEU A 2 2.39 -6.73 9.43
C LEU A 2 1.14 -7.03 8.57
N ARG A 3 1.22 -7.88 7.55
CA ARG A 3 0.03 -8.26 6.74
C ARG A 3 -1.10 -8.83 7.59
N ARG A 4 -0.78 -9.69 8.57
CA ARG A 4 -1.76 -10.27 9.48
C ARG A 4 -2.41 -9.20 10.38
N ASN A 5 -1.63 -8.22 10.86
CA ASN A 5 -2.18 -7.09 11.61
C ASN A 5 -3.07 -6.21 10.72
N PHE A 6 -2.67 -5.99 9.46
CA PHE A 6 -3.48 -5.27 8.48
C PHE A 6 -4.80 -6.00 8.17
N GLU A 7 -4.77 -7.31 7.97
CA GLU A 7 -5.97 -8.14 7.78
C GLU A 7 -6.91 -8.08 9.00
N ILE A 8 -6.36 -8.09 10.22
CA ILE A 8 -7.12 -7.91 11.47
C ILE A 8 -7.77 -6.52 11.51
N VAL A 9 -7.03 -5.46 11.18
CA VAL A 9 -7.55 -4.09 11.13
C VAL A 9 -8.65 -3.97 10.07
N LEU A 10 -8.46 -4.49 8.87
CA LEU A 10 -9.48 -4.50 7.82
C LEU A 10 -10.75 -5.25 8.25
N ALA A 11 -10.58 -6.43 8.87
CA ALA A 11 -11.70 -7.22 9.39
C ALA A 11 -12.45 -6.48 10.52
N ALA A 12 -11.73 -5.77 11.39
CA ALA A 12 -12.33 -4.96 12.45
C ALA A 12 -13.01 -3.69 11.93
N SER A 13 -12.57 -3.15 10.79
CA SER A 13 -13.08 -1.90 10.22
C SER A 13 -14.36 -2.06 9.38
N ASN A 14 -14.87 -3.29 9.20
CA ASN A 14 -15.99 -3.63 8.33
C ASN A 14 -15.87 -3.09 6.88
N VAL A 15 -14.65 -2.85 6.41
CA VAL A 15 -14.36 -2.36 5.05
C VAL A 15 -14.45 -3.53 4.08
N SER A 16 -15.65 -3.74 3.54
CA SER A 16 -15.96 -4.81 2.57
C SER A 16 -15.69 -4.44 1.10
N ARG A 17 -15.18 -3.23 0.83
CA ARG A 17 -14.92 -2.72 -0.53
C ARG A 17 -13.43 -2.49 -0.77
N ILE A 18 -12.94 -3.13 -1.82
CA ILE A 18 -11.51 -3.33 -2.18
C ILE A 18 -10.84 -2.03 -2.67
N ALA A 19 -11.61 -1.06 -3.16
CA ALA A 19 -11.10 0.25 -3.58
C ALA A 19 -10.63 1.07 -2.37
N GLY A 20 -9.33 1.43 -2.35
CA GLY A 20 -8.68 2.13 -1.25
C GLY A 20 -7.88 1.22 -0.30
N SER A 21 -8.18 -0.08 -0.26
CA SER A 21 -7.49 -1.02 0.65
C SER A 21 -5.99 -1.14 0.37
N CYS A 22 -5.56 -1.14 -0.90
CA CYS A 22 -4.15 -1.20 -1.27
C CYS A 22 -3.39 0.09 -0.91
N LEU A 23 -4.06 1.25 -0.94
CA LEU A 23 -3.46 2.52 -0.51
C LEU A 23 -3.28 2.55 1.01
N SER A 24 -4.31 2.21 1.79
CA SER A 24 -4.18 2.11 3.25
C SER A 24 -3.13 1.05 3.65
N ALA A 25 -3.08 -0.09 2.94
CA ALA A 25 -2.06 -1.12 3.14
C ALA A 25 -0.64 -0.58 2.90
N SER A 26 -0.47 0.17 1.82
CA SER A 26 0.82 0.74 1.43
C SER A 26 1.30 1.80 2.42
N ILE A 27 0.39 2.64 2.93
CA ILE A 27 0.72 3.64 3.96
C ILE A 27 1.16 2.96 5.25
N LEU A 28 0.41 1.96 5.72
CA LEU A 28 0.78 1.21 6.94
C LEU A 28 2.10 0.44 6.75
N LEU A 29 2.36 -0.06 5.54
CA LEU A 29 3.61 -0.70 5.17
C LEU A 29 4.77 0.29 5.19
N GLN A 30 4.65 1.44 4.53
CA GLN A 30 5.66 2.50 4.53
C GLN A 30 6.03 2.90 5.95
N GLN A 31 5.03 3.24 6.78
CA GLN A 31 5.24 3.62 8.18
C GLN A 31 5.95 2.53 8.99
N HIS A 32 5.65 1.25 8.73
CA HIS A 32 6.31 0.13 9.40
C HIS A 32 7.76 -0.04 8.94
N LEU A 33 8.02 0.04 7.64
CA LEU A 33 9.37 -0.06 7.06
C LEU A 33 10.27 1.06 7.59
N ASP A 34 9.79 2.29 7.56
CA ASP A 34 10.56 3.46 8.01
C ASP A 34 10.81 3.39 9.52
N LYS A 35 9.79 3.10 10.32
CA LYS A 35 9.87 3.15 11.79
C LYS A 35 10.65 1.99 12.40
N PHE A 36 10.51 0.78 11.85
CA PHE A 36 11.03 -0.43 12.51
C PHE A 36 12.20 -1.08 11.76
N LEU A 37 12.35 -0.82 10.47
CA LEU A 37 13.42 -1.42 9.64
C LEU A 37 14.44 -0.39 9.14
N GLY A 38 14.22 0.90 9.40
CA GLY A 38 15.15 1.97 9.01
C GLY A 38 15.30 2.12 7.51
N CYS A 39 14.30 1.71 6.74
CA CYS A 39 14.26 1.93 5.30
C CYS A 39 13.93 3.40 5.00
N GLU A 40 14.39 3.89 3.86
CA GLU A 40 13.82 5.08 3.23
C GLU A 40 12.81 4.59 2.20
N SER A 41 11.51 4.80 2.46
CA SER A 41 10.45 4.26 1.60
C SER A 41 9.39 5.28 1.19
N VAL A 42 8.74 5.00 0.06
CA VAL A 42 7.75 5.87 -0.58
C VAL A 42 6.60 5.02 -1.12
N VAL A 43 5.38 5.47 -0.86
CA VAL A 43 4.19 4.90 -1.52
C VAL A 43 4.19 5.32 -2.98
N ARG A 44 4.04 4.36 -3.88
CA ARG A 44 3.86 4.58 -5.32
C ARG A 44 2.53 4.01 -5.74
N GLY A 45 1.99 4.51 -6.84
CA GLY A 45 0.76 4.00 -7.40
C GLY A 45 0.53 4.45 -8.83
N GLY A 46 -0.58 3.99 -9.38
CA GLY A 46 -1.04 4.35 -10.72
C GLY A 46 -2.48 3.95 -10.96
N ASP A 47 -3.05 4.36 -12.11
CA ASP A 47 -4.46 4.14 -12.46
C ASP A 47 -4.72 2.87 -13.29
N GLY A 48 -3.66 2.24 -13.82
CA GLY A 48 -3.75 1.06 -14.67
C GLY A 48 -4.21 1.33 -16.10
N LEU A 49 -4.39 2.60 -16.48
CA LEU A 49 -4.91 3.03 -17.78
C LEU A 49 -3.91 3.94 -18.50
N HIS A 50 -3.63 5.11 -17.93
CA HIS A 50 -2.81 6.15 -18.55
C HIS A 50 -1.66 6.62 -17.65
N ASP A 51 -1.68 6.25 -16.37
CA ASP A 51 -0.77 6.73 -15.34
C ASP A 51 -0.24 5.55 -14.51
N GLY A 52 0.64 4.73 -15.10
CA GLY A 52 1.24 3.59 -14.42
C GLY A 52 0.24 2.54 -13.91
N GLY A 53 0.66 1.71 -12.97
CA GLY A 53 -0.15 0.69 -12.33
C GLY A 53 0.59 -0.63 -12.09
N ALA A 54 -0.18 -1.67 -11.77
CA ALA A 54 0.33 -3.02 -11.56
C ALA A 54 -0.30 -4.01 -12.55
N LYS A 55 0.51 -4.93 -13.05
CA LYS A 55 0.08 -5.97 -13.99
C LYS A 55 -0.36 -7.23 -13.25
N ASP A 56 -1.49 -7.80 -13.65
CA ASP A 56 -1.97 -9.08 -13.16
C ASP A 56 -1.27 -10.29 -13.82
N THR A 57 -1.61 -11.50 -13.37
CA THR A 57 -1.04 -12.73 -13.92
C THR A 57 -1.43 -13.02 -15.37
N ALA A 58 -2.50 -12.38 -15.88
CA ALA A 58 -2.94 -12.45 -17.28
C ALA A 58 -2.31 -11.37 -18.17
N GLY A 59 -1.56 -10.44 -17.58
CA GLY A 59 -0.89 -9.36 -18.30
C GLY A 59 -1.70 -8.06 -18.41
N VAL A 60 -2.85 -7.96 -17.75
CA VAL A 60 -3.72 -6.77 -17.73
C VAL A 60 -3.24 -5.78 -16.69
N TRP A 61 -3.29 -4.49 -17.00
CA TRP A 61 -2.93 -3.40 -16.11
C TRP A 61 -4.11 -2.96 -15.24
N HIS A 62 -3.82 -2.68 -13.97
CA HIS A 62 -4.79 -2.26 -12.96
C HIS A 62 -4.25 -1.10 -12.13
N GLY A 63 -5.16 -0.24 -11.70
CA GLY A 63 -4.83 0.80 -10.73
C GLY A 63 -4.49 0.19 -9.39
N HIS A 64 -3.36 0.57 -8.82
CA HIS A 64 -2.82 -0.06 -7.62
C HIS A 64 -1.82 0.82 -6.88
N TYR A 65 -1.61 0.53 -5.60
CA TYR A 65 -0.60 1.17 -4.75
C TYR A 65 0.30 0.12 -4.11
N TRP A 66 1.58 0.47 -3.97
CA TRP A 66 2.62 -0.35 -3.35
C TRP A 66 3.67 0.55 -2.66
N VAL A 67 4.69 -0.06 -2.08
CA VAL A 67 5.82 0.67 -1.50
C VAL A 67 7.10 0.37 -2.27
N GLU A 68 7.83 1.41 -2.63
CA GLU A 68 9.23 1.30 -3.06
C GLU A 68 10.13 1.84 -1.96
N GLY A 69 11.33 1.30 -1.81
CA GLY A 69 12.24 1.81 -0.82
C GLY A 69 13.66 1.31 -0.99
N VAL A 70 14.52 1.73 -0.07
CA VAL A 70 15.92 1.35 0.00
C VAL A 70 16.21 0.83 1.41
N THR A 71 16.80 -0.36 1.52
CA THR A 71 17.23 -0.92 2.81
C THR A 71 18.42 -0.13 3.37
N PRO A 72 18.76 -0.27 4.68
CA PRO A 72 19.98 0.34 5.24
C PRO A 72 21.27 -0.02 4.48
N ASP A 73 21.34 -1.24 3.93
CA ASP A 73 22.46 -1.71 3.10
C ASP A 73 22.38 -1.26 1.62
N VAL A 74 21.53 -0.27 1.31
CA VAL A 74 21.40 0.37 0.00
C VAL A 74 20.87 -0.57 -1.11
N PHE A 75 19.98 -1.51 -0.78
CA PHE A 75 19.29 -2.34 -1.76
C PHE A 75 17.91 -1.77 -2.10
N PRO A 76 17.67 -1.33 -3.35
CA PRO A 76 16.34 -0.87 -3.77
C PRO A 76 15.36 -2.03 -3.94
N PHE A 77 14.17 -1.88 -3.39
CA PHE A 77 13.13 -2.90 -3.43
C PHE A 77 11.75 -2.32 -3.74
N LEU A 78 10.86 -3.21 -4.16
CA LEU A 78 9.41 -3.02 -4.18
C LEU A 78 8.78 -4.02 -3.20
N ALA A 79 7.78 -3.58 -2.45
CA ALA A 79 6.97 -4.41 -1.57
C ALA A 79 5.47 -4.13 -1.78
N ASP A 80 4.69 -5.19 -1.97
CA ASP A 80 3.24 -5.16 -2.15
C ASP A 80 2.60 -6.27 -1.31
N ILE A 81 1.82 -5.89 -0.31
CA ILE A 81 1.14 -6.82 0.62
C ILE A 81 -0.31 -7.10 0.23
N THR A 82 -0.73 -6.64 -0.95
CA THR A 82 -2.10 -6.77 -1.50
C THR A 82 -2.10 -7.35 -2.92
N ALA A 83 -0.97 -7.92 -3.34
CA ALA A 83 -0.74 -8.36 -4.72
C ALA A 83 -1.66 -9.54 -5.14
N ASP A 84 -2.23 -10.26 -4.17
CA ASP A 84 -3.21 -11.32 -4.38
C ASP A 84 -4.52 -10.83 -4.99
N GLN A 85 -4.81 -9.53 -4.94
CA GLN A 85 -5.93 -8.91 -5.69
C GLN A 85 -5.82 -9.13 -7.21
N PHE A 86 -4.62 -9.42 -7.70
CA PHE A 86 -4.32 -9.65 -9.11
C PHE A 86 -3.84 -11.09 -9.41
N GLY A 87 -4.12 -12.02 -8.50
CA GLY A 87 -3.77 -13.43 -8.65
C GLY A 87 -2.32 -13.79 -8.34
N TRP A 88 -1.54 -12.86 -7.79
CA TRP A 88 -0.16 -13.11 -7.38
C TRP A 88 -0.06 -13.61 -5.94
N ALA A 89 1.17 -13.84 -5.47
CA ALA A 89 1.41 -14.17 -4.08
C ALA A 89 0.86 -13.06 -3.16
N PRO A 90 0.30 -13.41 -1.99
CA PRO A 90 -0.16 -12.46 -0.97
C PRO A 90 0.82 -11.32 -0.67
N VAL A 91 2.10 -11.66 -0.55
CA VAL A 91 3.17 -10.68 -0.35
C VAL A 91 4.16 -10.85 -1.47
N VAL A 92 4.42 -9.75 -2.17
CA VAL A 92 5.45 -9.65 -3.19
C VAL A 92 6.52 -8.71 -2.68
N VAL A 93 7.77 -9.19 -2.65
CA VAL A 93 8.95 -8.37 -2.42
C VAL A 93 9.94 -8.70 -3.53
N LEU A 94 10.39 -7.68 -4.26
CA LEU A 94 11.26 -7.84 -5.42
C LEU A 94 12.37 -6.80 -5.39
N PRO A 95 13.56 -7.11 -5.94
CA PRO A 95 14.50 -6.07 -6.36
C PRO A 95 13.79 -5.09 -7.29
N LEU A 96 14.05 -3.79 -7.11
CA LEU A 96 13.30 -2.76 -7.83
C LEU A 96 13.41 -2.89 -9.36
N VAL A 97 14.58 -3.33 -9.85
CA VAL A 97 14.82 -3.56 -11.28
C VAL A 97 13.91 -4.63 -11.87
N ASP A 98 13.71 -5.74 -11.15
CA ASP A 98 12.86 -6.85 -11.62
C ASP A 98 11.38 -6.48 -11.54
N ALA A 99 11.02 -5.63 -10.57
CA ALA A 99 9.65 -5.21 -10.36
C ALA A 99 9.09 -4.37 -11.52
N ARG A 100 9.93 -3.66 -12.29
CA ARG A 100 9.51 -2.79 -13.40
C ARG A 100 8.80 -3.50 -14.55
N ALA A 101 8.99 -4.80 -14.70
CA ALA A 101 8.24 -5.60 -15.67
C ALA A 101 6.73 -5.67 -15.33
N ARG A 102 6.38 -5.42 -14.07
CA ARG A 102 5.04 -5.61 -13.50
C ARG A 102 4.47 -4.36 -12.83
N TYR A 103 5.30 -3.45 -12.36
CA TYR A 103 4.90 -2.25 -11.63
C TYR A 103 5.53 -1.03 -12.28
N ILE A 104 4.68 -0.09 -12.72
CA ILE A 104 5.10 1.17 -13.32
C ILE A 104 4.53 2.28 -12.44
N PRO A 105 5.37 3.08 -11.75
CA PRO A 105 4.86 4.22 -11.01
C PRO A 105 4.24 5.23 -11.97
N GLY A 106 3.07 5.75 -11.59
CA GLY A 106 2.46 6.90 -12.22
C GLY A 106 3.06 8.22 -11.73
N ASP A 107 2.27 9.28 -11.79
CA ASP A 107 2.63 10.63 -11.38
C ASP A 107 2.76 10.74 -9.86
N ASP A 108 3.93 11.20 -9.42
CA ASP A 108 4.27 11.30 -8.00
C ASP A 108 3.40 12.30 -7.23
N ASP A 109 3.01 13.41 -7.86
CA ASP A 109 2.20 14.44 -7.22
C ASP A 109 0.74 13.97 -7.06
N LEU A 110 0.21 13.24 -8.04
CA LEU A 110 -1.10 12.58 -7.95
C LEU A 110 -1.10 11.53 -6.85
N CYS A 111 -0.06 10.70 -6.79
CA CYS A 111 0.09 9.68 -5.76
C CYS A 111 0.20 10.31 -4.35
N ALA A 112 1.02 11.35 -4.18
CA ALA A 112 1.16 12.05 -2.91
C ALA A 112 -0.16 12.64 -2.41
N ARG A 113 -0.94 13.29 -3.28
CA ARG A 113 -2.27 13.81 -2.92
C ARG A 113 -3.23 12.68 -2.49
N ALA A 114 -3.18 11.53 -3.15
CA ALA A 114 -4.00 10.39 -2.77
C ALA A 114 -3.61 9.87 -1.36
N VAL A 115 -2.30 9.80 -1.07
CA VAL A 115 -1.77 9.43 0.25
C VAL A 115 -2.25 10.39 1.33
N ASP A 116 -2.15 11.71 1.11
CA ASP A 116 -2.58 12.71 2.09
C ASP A 116 -4.08 12.57 2.43
N VAL A 117 -4.93 12.44 1.40
CA VAL A 117 -6.38 12.25 1.57
C VAL A 117 -6.69 10.94 2.31
N GLU A 118 -5.90 9.89 2.09
CA GLU A 118 -6.06 8.61 2.78
C GLU A 118 -5.69 8.72 4.26
N ILE A 119 -4.56 9.37 4.57
CA ILE A 119 -4.11 9.59 5.95
C ILE A 119 -5.15 10.36 6.74
N ASP A 120 -5.72 11.43 6.17
CA ASP A 120 -6.78 12.20 6.81
C ASP A 120 -8.00 11.33 7.14
N ARG A 121 -8.38 10.42 6.24
CA ARG A 121 -9.50 9.50 6.46
C ARG A 121 -9.20 8.46 7.54
N ILE A 122 -8.01 7.88 7.53
CA ILE A 122 -7.55 6.93 8.55
C ILE A 122 -7.59 7.61 9.93
N ASN A 123 -7.06 8.82 10.05
CA ASN A 123 -7.04 9.56 11.31
C ASN A 123 -8.46 9.87 11.81
N GLN A 124 -9.37 10.31 10.92
CA GLN A 124 -10.76 10.56 11.29
C GLN A 124 -11.46 9.30 11.81
N ALA A 125 -11.21 8.13 11.20
CA ALA A 125 -11.79 6.87 11.65
C ALA A 125 -11.31 6.49 13.07
N VAL A 126 -10.03 6.71 13.38
CA VAL A 126 -9.46 6.44 14.72
C VAL A 126 -10.15 7.30 15.79
N TYR A 127 -10.36 8.59 15.53
CA TYR A 127 -11.03 9.48 16.50
C TYR A 127 -12.47 9.07 16.80
N VAL A 128 -13.20 8.53 15.81
CA VAL A 128 -14.57 8.05 16.01
C VAL A 128 -14.58 6.82 16.93
N VAL A 129 -13.71 5.84 16.70
CA VAL A 129 -13.62 4.62 17.51
C VAL A 129 -13.28 4.94 18.97
N ASP A 130 -12.34 5.85 19.23
CA ASP A 130 -11.96 6.26 20.59
C ASP A 130 -13.14 6.91 21.34
N SER A 131 -13.96 7.72 20.64
CA SER A 131 -15.14 8.36 21.26
C SER A 131 -16.29 7.41 21.58
N GLU A 132 -16.49 6.36 20.77
CA GLU A 132 -17.48 5.31 21.05
C GLU A 132 -17.03 4.37 22.19
N PHE A 133 -15.71 4.22 22.39
CA PHE A 133 -15.17 3.42 23.49
C PHE A 133 -15.21 4.13 24.84
N LEU A 134 -15.15 5.47 24.87
CA LEU A 134 -15.23 6.28 26.09
C LEU A 134 -16.67 6.58 26.55
N SER A 135 -17.68 6.15 25.79
CA SER A 135 -19.10 6.33 26.09
C SER A 135 -19.81 5.05 26.58
N GLN A 136 -19.06 3.97 26.79
CA GLN A 136 -19.50 2.73 27.45
C GLN A 136 -18.89 2.61 28.85
#